data_AF-A0A2V9JGI0-F1
#
_entry.id   AF-A0A2V9JGI0-F1
#
_cell.length_a   1.000
_cell.length_b   1.000
_cell.length_c   1.000
_cell.angle_alpha   90.00
_cell.angle_beta   90.00
_cell.angle_gamma   90.00
#
_symmetry.space_group_name_H-M   'P 1'
#
loop_
_entity.id
_entity.type
_entity.pdbx_description
1 polymer ?
#
loop_
_entity_poly.entity_id
_entity_poly.type
_entity_poly.pdbx_seq_one_letter_code
_entity_poly.pdbx_strand_id
1 'polypeptide(L)'
;ALEQFSEIARRFPHQKMAAIARYHMGVCQAALGDHAAAIKTLEEAARTSDQNIASLARFALAGEYASGGKLADAEKLYQDLANHPTLTVPKAAALLALADADRAAKPAQSRKIYQDLEKEFGSDAALVADIKEQMSGLPK
;
A
#
# COMPACT_ATOMS: atom_id res chain seq x y z
N ALA A 1 8.66 7.61 -18.10
CA ALA A 1 7.38 7.18 -17.53
C ALA A 1 6.63 8.36 -16.89
N LEU A 2 7.21 9.07 -15.92
CA LEU A 2 6.56 10.20 -15.23
C LEU A 2 5.98 11.26 -16.18
N GLU A 3 6.75 11.74 -17.17
CA GLU A 3 6.29 12.72 -18.18
C GLU A 3 5.06 12.24 -18.97
N GLN A 4 5.04 10.96 -19.36
CA GLN A 4 3.95 10.39 -20.15
C GLN A 4 2.66 10.30 -19.33
N PHE A 5 2.75 9.89 -18.06
CA PHE A 5 1.58 9.85 -17.18
C PHE A 5 1.10 11.26 -16.81
N SER A 6 2.02 12.21 -16.64
CA SER A 6 1.69 13.62 -16.40
C SER A 6 0.86 14.21 -17.54
N GLU A 7 1.23 13.90 -18.78
CA GLU A 7 0.47 14.34 -19.95
C GLU A 7 -0.94 13.75 -19.99
N ILE A 8 -1.11 12.47 -19.65
CA ILE A 8 -2.43 11.82 -19.57
C ILE A 8 -3.29 12.47 -18.48
N ALA A 9 -2.72 12.68 -17.29
CA ALA A 9 -3.43 13.30 -16.17
C ALA A 9 -3.88 14.74 -16.50
N ARG A 10 -3.06 15.48 -17.26
CA ARG A 10 -3.35 16.84 -17.71
C ARG A 10 -4.41 16.89 -18.81
N ARG A 11 -4.35 15.95 -19.77
CA ARG A 11 -5.24 15.94 -20.95
C ARG A 11 -6.64 15.40 -20.62
N PHE A 12 -6.78 14.56 -19.60
CA PHE A 12 -8.04 13.89 -19.26
C PHE A 12 -8.39 14.00 -17.77
N PRO A 13 -8.40 15.20 -17.15
CA PRO A 13 -8.34 15.38 -15.69
C PRO A 13 -9.52 14.78 -14.92
N HIS A 14 -10.69 14.64 -15.56
CA HIS A 14 -11.93 14.11 -14.97
C HIS A 14 -12.21 12.64 -15.32
N GLN A 15 -11.34 12.00 -16.10
CA GLN A 15 -11.52 10.61 -16.50
C GLN A 15 -10.87 9.66 -15.50
N LYS A 16 -11.40 8.43 -15.40
CA LYS A 16 -10.78 7.36 -14.59
C LYS A 16 -9.31 7.15 -14.92
N MET A 17 -8.93 7.30 -16.19
CA MET A 17 -7.54 7.18 -16.64
C MET A 17 -6.60 8.21 -16.02
N ALA A 18 -7.09 9.40 -15.65
CA ALA A 18 -6.25 10.35 -14.93
C ALA A 18 -5.95 9.90 -13.49
N ALA A 19 -6.86 9.18 -12.83
CA ALA A 19 -6.57 8.62 -11.51
C ALA A 19 -5.52 7.50 -11.58
N ILE A 20 -5.60 6.62 -12.58
CA ILE A 20 -4.58 5.59 -12.84
C ILE A 20 -3.23 6.25 -13.21
N ALA A 21 -3.25 7.28 -14.06
CA ALA A 21 -2.04 8.02 -14.41
C ALA A 21 -1.42 8.68 -13.18
N ARG A 22 -2.21 9.34 -12.33
CA ARG A 22 -1.73 9.92 -11.06
C ARG A 22 -1.16 8.84 -10.12
N TYR A 23 -1.81 7.68 -10.00
CA TYR A 23 -1.24 6.56 -9.24
C TYR A 23 0.17 6.21 -9.73
N HIS A 24 0.35 6.02 -11.04
CA HIS A 24 1.66 5.70 -11.60
C HIS A 24 2.66 6.86 -11.49
N MET A 25 2.21 8.12 -11.59
CA MET A 25 3.07 9.29 -11.33
C MET A 25 3.59 9.27 -9.90
N GLY A 26 2.72 9.01 -8.92
CA GLY A 26 3.10 8.92 -7.51
C GLY A 26 4.13 7.83 -7.25
N VAL A 27 3.92 6.63 -7.83
CA VAL A 27 4.89 5.53 -7.75
C VAL A 27 6.23 5.90 -8.41
N CYS A 28 6.20 6.60 -9.56
CA CYS A 28 7.43 7.07 -10.21
C CYS A 28 8.16 8.11 -9.36
N GLN A 29 7.45 9.06 -8.74
CA GLN A 29 8.03 10.07 -7.86
C GLN A 29 8.69 9.44 -6.65
N ALA A 30 8.03 8.47 -6.02
CA ALA A 30 8.58 7.68 -4.93
C ALA A 30 9.88 6.98 -5.32
N ALA A 31 9.89 6.32 -6.48
CA ALA A 31 11.08 5.65 -7.01
C ALA A 31 12.22 6.63 -7.36
N LEU A 32 11.91 7.90 -7.63
CA LEU A 32 12.89 8.97 -7.84
C LEU A 32 13.34 9.65 -6.53
N GLY A 33 12.82 9.20 -5.37
CA GLY A 33 13.12 9.77 -4.05
C GLY A 33 12.35 11.05 -3.73
N ASP A 34 11.42 11.49 -4.60
CA ASP A 34 10.57 12.64 -4.35
C ASP A 34 9.31 12.22 -3.58
N HIS A 35 9.52 11.83 -2.32
CA HIS A 35 8.45 11.35 -1.43
C HIS A 35 7.36 12.39 -1.20
N ALA A 36 7.72 13.68 -1.16
CA ALA A 36 6.75 14.75 -0.96
C ALA A 36 5.80 14.88 -2.16
N ALA A 37 6.32 14.84 -3.39
CA ALA A 37 5.49 14.83 -4.58
C ALA A 37 4.67 13.53 -4.70
N ALA A 38 5.27 12.39 -4.35
CA ALA A 38 4.60 11.09 -4.37
C ALA A 38 3.34 11.10 -3.48
N ILE A 39 3.47 11.54 -2.22
CA ILE A 39 2.36 11.63 -1.27
C ILE A 39 1.23 12.47 -1.85
N LYS A 40 1.51 13.69 -2.30
CA LYS A 40 0.49 14.60 -2.85
C LYS A 40 -0.22 13.99 -4.06
N THR A 41 0.55 13.38 -4.97
CA THR A 41 0.00 12.80 -6.21
C THR A 41 -0.84 11.56 -5.92
N LEU A 42 -0.43 10.72 -4.96
CA LEU A 42 -1.18 9.54 -4.52
C LEU A 42 -2.47 9.93 -3.76
N GLU A 43 -2.44 10.99 -2.95
CA GLU A 43 -3.64 11.54 -2.32
C GLU A 43 -4.67 12.01 -3.36
N GLU A 44 -4.23 12.67 -4.42
CA GLU A 44 -5.13 13.05 -5.53
C GLU A 44 -5.68 11.83 -6.26
N ALA A 45 -4.87 10.81 -6.51
CA ALA A 45 -5.31 9.56 -7.12
C ALA A 45 -6.34 8.83 -6.25
N ALA A 46 -6.18 8.87 -4.92
CA ALA A 46 -7.06 8.22 -3.95
C ALA A 46 -8.45 8.87 -3.80
N ARG A 47 -8.68 10.06 -4.37
CA ARG A 47 -9.97 10.78 -4.36
C ARG A 47 -10.93 10.36 -5.47
N THR A 48 -10.50 9.47 -6.37
CA THR A 48 -11.37 8.93 -7.41
C THR A 48 -12.56 8.16 -6.82
N SER A 49 -13.69 8.17 -7.53
CA SER A 49 -14.88 7.41 -7.12
C SER A 49 -14.74 5.90 -7.36
N ASP A 50 -13.80 5.49 -8.21
CA ASP A 50 -13.52 4.08 -8.50
C ASP A 50 -12.74 3.43 -7.34
N GLN A 51 -13.40 2.58 -6.57
CA GLN A 51 -12.84 2.01 -5.35
C GLN A 51 -11.59 1.17 -5.57
N ASN A 52 -11.44 0.50 -6.72
CA ASN A 52 -10.25 -0.30 -7.01
C ASN A 52 -9.03 0.60 -7.24
N ILE A 53 -9.20 1.70 -7.98
CA ILE A 53 -8.13 2.66 -8.21
C ILE A 53 -7.82 3.43 -6.91
N ALA A 54 -8.86 3.84 -6.17
CA ALA A 54 -8.70 4.54 -4.91
C ALA A 54 -7.94 3.68 -3.89
N SER A 55 -8.27 2.39 -3.78
CA SER A 55 -7.59 1.46 -2.86
C SER A 55 -6.12 1.27 -3.23
N LEU A 56 -5.84 1.11 -4.52
CA LEU A 56 -4.46 0.96 -5.01
C LEU A 56 -3.62 2.21 -4.70
N ALA A 57 -4.18 3.40 -4.91
CA ALA A 57 -3.52 4.66 -4.57
C ALA A 57 -3.30 4.82 -3.06
N ARG A 58 -4.30 4.47 -2.23
CA ARG A 58 -4.17 4.49 -0.76
C ARG A 58 -3.13 3.49 -0.26
N PHE A 59 -3.03 2.31 -0.88
CA PHE A 59 -2.04 1.31 -0.52
C PHE A 59 -0.61 1.81 -0.78
N ALA A 60 -0.37 2.41 -1.95
CA ALA A 60 0.92 3.05 -2.25
C ALA A 60 1.20 4.25 -1.32
N LEU A 61 0.18 5.06 -1.03
CA LEU A 61 0.30 6.20 -0.11
C LEU A 61 0.70 5.74 1.30
N ALA A 62 0.11 4.64 1.79
CA ALA A 62 0.48 4.04 3.07
C ALA A 62 1.95 3.59 3.07
N GLY A 63 2.43 3.04 1.95
CA GLY A 63 3.84 2.67 1.78
C GLY A 63 4.78 3.88 1.85
N GLU A 64 4.42 4.98 1.19
CA GLU A 64 5.18 6.24 1.27
C GLU A 64 5.17 6.85 2.68
N TYR A 65 4.06 6.74 3.40
CA TYR A 65 4.02 7.14 4.80
C TYR A 65 4.91 6.26 5.67
N ALA A 66 4.92 4.95 5.46
CA ALA A 66 5.77 4.04 6.21
C ALA A 66 7.26 4.33 5.95
N SER A 67 7.66 4.47 4.69
CA SER A 67 9.05 4.78 4.30
C SER A 67 9.51 6.15 4.82
N GLY A 68 8.59 7.12 4.88
CA GLY A 68 8.82 8.44 5.46
C GLY A 68 8.74 8.52 6.99
N GLY A 69 8.60 7.39 7.69
CA GLY A 69 8.54 7.33 9.16
C GLY A 69 7.20 7.75 9.78
N LYS A 70 6.17 8.03 8.97
CA LYS A 70 4.80 8.34 9.40
C LYS A 70 3.99 7.06 9.62
N LEU A 71 4.48 6.20 10.52
CA LEU A 71 3.91 4.87 10.74
C LEU A 71 2.44 4.88 11.16
N ALA A 72 2.00 5.88 11.95
CA ALA A 72 0.60 6.00 12.36
C ALA A 72 -0.36 6.28 11.18
N ASP A 73 0.08 7.10 10.21
CA ASP A 73 -0.71 7.38 9.02
C ASP A 73 -0.77 6.16 8.08
N ALA A 74 0.36 5.45 7.95
CA ALA A 74 0.44 4.19 7.21
C ALA A 74 -0.46 3.11 7.81
N GLU A 75 -0.40 2.89 9.13
CA GLU A 75 -1.24 1.91 9.83
C GLU A 75 -2.71 2.19 9.61
N LYS A 76 -3.14 3.45 9.76
CA LYS A 76 -4.54 3.84 9.56
C LYS A 76 -5.02 3.50 8.15
N LEU A 77 -4.22 3.77 7.12
CA LEU A 77 -4.57 3.46 5.74
C LEU A 77 -4.59 1.95 5.48
N TYR A 78 -3.59 1.20 5.94
CA TYR A 78 -3.58 -0.25 5.75
C TYR A 78 -4.74 -0.94 6.49
N GLN A 79 -5.08 -0.47 7.69
CA GLN A 79 -6.22 -1.00 8.45
C GLN A 79 -7.55 -0.69 7.75
N ASP A 80 -7.72 0.52 7.19
CA ASP A 80 -8.88 0.88 6.37
C ASP A 80 -9.02 -0.06 5.16
N LEU A 81 -7.92 -0.28 4.44
CA LEU A 81 -7.88 -1.19 3.28
C LEU A 81 -8.17 -2.65 3.66
N ALA A 82 -7.68 -3.11 4.81
CA ALA A 82 -7.98 -4.46 5.32
C ALA A 82 -9.46 -4.62 5.71
N ASN A 83 -10.09 -3.55 6.21
CA ASN A 83 -11.52 -3.52 6.57
C ASN A 83 -12.43 -3.38 5.33
N HIS A 84 -11.90 -2.80 4.24
CA HIS A 84 -12.62 -2.54 3.00
C HIS A 84 -11.87 -3.12 1.78
N PRO A 85 -11.72 -4.45 1.69
CA PRO A 85 -10.93 -5.06 0.63
C PRO A 85 -11.55 -4.85 -0.74
N THR A 86 -10.68 -4.68 -1.75
CA THR A 86 -11.08 -4.54 -3.16
C THR A 86 -10.35 -5.57 -4.02
N LEU A 87 -10.67 -5.62 -5.31
CA LEU A 87 -10.02 -6.55 -6.23
C LEU A 87 -8.51 -6.25 -6.35
N THR A 88 -8.14 -4.97 -6.33
CA THR A 88 -6.74 -4.52 -6.45
C THR A 88 -5.98 -4.58 -5.13
N VAL A 89 -6.68 -4.47 -4.00
CA VAL A 89 -6.07 -4.59 -2.67
C VAL A 89 -6.89 -5.56 -1.83
N PRO A 90 -6.56 -6.87 -1.88
CA PRO A 90 -7.13 -7.85 -1.00
C PRO A 90 -6.76 -7.59 0.47
N LYS A 91 -7.60 -8.04 1.40
CA LYS A 91 -7.36 -7.92 2.85
C LYS A 91 -5.97 -8.43 3.27
N ALA A 92 -5.56 -9.58 2.73
CA ALA A 92 -4.27 -10.18 3.03
C ALA A 92 -3.09 -9.28 2.64
N ALA A 93 -3.15 -8.64 1.46
CA ALA A 93 -2.11 -7.72 1.00
C ALA A 93 -2.00 -6.49 1.92
N ALA A 94 -3.14 -5.93 2.34
CA ALA A 94 -3.16 -4.81 3.29
C ALA A 94 -2.60 -5.19 4.67
N LEU A 95 -2.95 -6.37 5.18
CA LEU A 95 -2.46 -6.84 6.47
C LEU A 95 -0.96 -7.20 6.46
N LEU A 96 -0.46 -7.80 5.38
CA LEU A 96 0.98 -8.04 5.22
C LEU A 96 1.76 -6.73 5.23
N ALA A 97 1.35 -5.75 4.42
CA ALA A 97 2.00 -4.46 4.36
C ALA A 97 1.92 -3.70 5.71
N LEU A 98 0.81 -3.83 6.45
CA LEU A 98 0.70 -3.32 7.81
C LEU A 98 1.73 -3.97 8.74
N ALA A 99 1.81 -5.30 8.74
CA ALA A 99 2.75 -6.03 9.58
C ALA A 99 4.21 -5.67 9.25
N ASP A 100 4.52 -5.49 7.97
CA ASP A 100 5.84 -5.07 7.49
C ASP A 100 6.19 -3.64 7.95
N ALA A 101 5.24 -2.70 7.82
CA ALA A 101 5.44 -1.31 8.23
C ALA A 101 5.66 -1.20 9.75
N ASP A 102 4.93 -1.98 10.54
CA ASP A 102 4.99 -1.95 12.00
C ASP A 102 6.08 -2.86 12.59
N ARG A 103 6.83 -3.61 11.77
CA ARG A 103 7.76 -4.66 12.25
C ARG A 103 8.76 -4.18 13.30
N ALA A 104 9.27 -2.96 13.16
CA ALA A 104 10.25 -2.38 14.06
C ALA A 104 9.62 -1.68 15.27
N ALA A 105 8.49 -1.00 15.06
CA ALA A 105 7.82 -0.23 16.10
C ALA A 105 6.93 -1.09 17.02
N LYS A 106 6.31 -2.15 16.45
CA LYS A 106 5.32 -3.01 17.13
C LYS A 106 5.47 -4.48 16.70
N PRO A 107 6.61 -5.13 16.98
CA PRO A 107 6.87 -6.51 16.55
C PRO A 107 5.85 -7.53 17.06
N ALA A 108 5.26 -7.32 18.24
CA ALA A 108 4.21 -8.19 18.78
C ALA A 108 2.92 -8.14 17.95
N GLN A 109 2.54 -6.95 17.45
CA GLN A 109 1.38 -6.78 16.58
C GLN A 109 1.65 -7.41 15.20
N SER A 110 2.80 -7.14 14.60
CA SER A 110 3.19 -7.74 13.32
C SER A 110 3.20 -9.27 13.39
N ARG A 111 3.76 -9.84 14.48
CA ARG A 111 3.75 -11.30 14.70
C ARG A 111 2.34 -11.87 14.72
N LYS A 112 1.42 -11.21 15.42
CA LYS A 112 0.02 -11.64 15.48
C LYS A 112 -0.64 -11.63 14.09
N ILE A 113 -0.42 -10.56 13.31
CA ILE A 113 -0.96 -10.45 11.96
C ILE A 113 -0.43 -11.59 11.07
N TYR A 114 0.88 -11.83 11.06
CA TYR A 114 1.46 -12.94 10.30
C TYR A 114 0.89 -14.30 10.72
N GLN A 115 0.72 -14.55 12.02
CA GLN A 115 0.15 -15.81 12.52
C GLN A 115 -1.31 -16.01 12.10
N ASP A 116 -2.10 -14.94 12.09
CA ASP A 116 -3.49 -14.98 11.66
C ASP A 116 -3.58 -15.23 10.15
N LEU A 117 -2.71 -14.60 9.35
CA LEU A 117 -2.60 -14.84 7.92
C LEU A 117 -2.09 -16.26 7.59
N GLU A 118 -1.10 -16.77 8.32
CA GLU A 118 -0.61 -18.15 8.13
C GLU A 118 -1.74 -19.18 8.30
N LYS A 119 -2.60 -18.97 9.32
CA LYS A 119 -3.76 -19.85 9.56
C LYS A 119 -4.80 -19.72 8.47
N GLU A 120 -5.09 -18.49 8.03
CA GLU A 120 -6.11 -18.22 6.99
C GLU A 120 -5.68 -18.78 5.63
N PHE A 121 -4.39 -18.67 5.28
CA PHE A 121 -3.83 -19.08 4.00
C PHE A 121 -3.04 -20.39 4.06
N GLY A 122 -3.32 -21.24 5.06
CA GLY A 122 -2.58 -22.48 5.32
C GLY A 122 -2.51 -23.47 4.14
N SER A 123 -3.40 -23.35 3.15
CA SER A 123 -3.40 -24.16 1.93
C SER A 123 -2.42 -23.67 0.85
N ASP A 124 -1.97 -22.41 0.90
CA ASP A 124 -0.99 -21.85 -0.02
C ASP A 124 0.42 -21.98 0.58
N ALA A 125 1.10 -23.06 0.21
CA ALA A 125 2.41 -23.38 0.75
C ALA A 125 3.48 -22.31 0.46
N ALA A 126 3.37 -21.61 -0.68
CA ALA A 126 4.32 -20.56 -1.04
C ALA A 126 4.12 -19.31 -0.18
N LEU A 127 2.86 -18.88 -0.01
CA LEU A 127 2.53 -17.75 0.86
C LEU A 127 2.86 -18.03 2.33
N VAL A 128 2.56 -19.24 2.82
CA VAL A 128 2.92 -19.66 4.18
C VAL A 128 4.42 -19.64 4.42
N ALA A 129 5.24 -20.03 3.43
CA ALA A 129 6.69 -20.00 3.55
C ALA A 129 7.21 -18.56 3.68
N ASP A 130 6.71 -17.63 2.85
CA ASP A 130 7.07 -16.20 2.92
C ASP A 130 6.65 -15.56 4.25
N ILE A 131 5.43 -15.83 4.72
CA ILE A 131 4.94 -15.35 6.02
C ILE A 131 5.85 -15.82 7.17
N LYS A 132 6.28 -17.09 7.16
CA LYS A 132 7.20 -17.63 8.17
C LYS A 132 8.57 -16.97 8.13
N GLU A 133 9.08 -16.69 6.94
CA GLU A 133 10.34 -15.98 6.76
C GLU A 133 10.26 -14.56 7.34
N GLN A 134 9.22 -13.80 6.99
CA GLN A 134 8.98 -12.46 7.53
C GLN A 134 8.85 -12.46 9.06
N MET A 135 8.08 -13.41 9.60
CA MET A 135 7.86 -13.53 11.04
C MET A 135 9.15 -13.87 11.80
N SER A 136 10.02 -14.68 11.21
CA SER A 136 11.33 -15.04 11.79
C SER A 136 12.30 -13.85 11.82
N GLY A 137 12.16 -12.92 10.88
CA GLY A 137 12.93 -11.68 10.81
C GLY A 137 12.43 -10.55 11.72
N LEU A 138 11.42 -10.79 12.56
CA LEU A 138 10.94 -9.78 13.51
C LEU A 138 11.94 -9.56 14.65
N PRO A 139 12.13 -8.31 15.10
CA PRO A 139 12.91 -8.04 16.30
C PRO A 139 12.29 -8.74 17.52
N LYS A 140 13.15 -9.11 18.48
CA LYS A 140 12.76 -9.82 19.71
C LYS A 140 11.98 -8.92 20.64
#